data_AF-A0A1M6B0N7-F1
#
_entry.id   AF-A0A1M6B0N7-F1
#
_cell.length_a   1.000
_cell.length_b   1.000
_cell.length_c   1.000
_cell.angle_alpha   90.00
_cell.angle_beta   90.00
_cell.angle_gamma   90.00
#
_symmetry.space_group_name_H-M   'P 1'
#
loop_
_entity.id
_entity.type
_entity.pdbx_description
1 polymer ?
#
loop_
_entity_poly.entity_id
_entity_poly.type
_entity_poly.pdbx_seq_one_letter_code
_entity_poly.pdbx_strand_id
1 'polypeptide(L)'
;MVTNNRMAPLEQLSKYVVERDKDFLKEALTLLINALMDAEVTSIIGTEKYERNGNRNNYRNGYGQREWDTRVGALQLSIPNLRHESYFSSLLEPRKMSEKLCKMLSKRLTFME
;
A
#
# COMPACT_ATOMS: atom_id res chain seq x y z
N MET A 1 -24.96 45.78 8.52
CA MET A 1 -23.92 44.85 8.05
C MET A 1 -23.57 43.93 9.22
N VAL A 2 -24.17 42.74 9.30
CA VAL A 2 -23.82 41.74 10.32
C VAL A 2 -22.87 40.76 9.66
N THR A 3 -21.59 40.83 10.02
CA THR A 3 -20.60 39.84 9.60
C THR A 3 -21.00 38.49 10.18
N ASN A 4 -21.26 37.54 9.30
CA ASN A 4 -21.82 36.24 9.63
C ASN A 4 -20.72 35.37 10.28
N ASN A 5 -20.47 35.56 11.58
CA ASN A 5 -19.47 34.84 12.39
C ASN A 5 -19.77 33.32 12.55
N ARG A 6 -20.76 32.79 11.82
CA ARG A 6 -21.13 31.38 11.75
C ARG A 6 -20.41 30.60 10.65
N MET A 7 -19.88 31.29 9.63
CA MET A 7 -19.14 30.62 8.54
C MET A 7 -17.74 30.16 8.98
N ALA A 8 -17.06 30.92 9.85
CA ALA A 8 -15.71 30.57 10.29
C ALA A 8 -15.65 29.20 11.00
N PRO A 9 -16.55 28.85 11.95
CA PRO A 9 -16.53 27.54 12.60
C PRO A 9 -16.89 26.38 11.66
N LEU A 10 -17.84 26.57 10.74
CA LEU A 10 -18.27 25.54 9.79
C LEU A 10 -17.20 25.24 8.75
N GLU A 11 -16.52 26.27 8.26
CA GLU A 11 -15.40 26.15 7.33
C GLU A 11 -14.22 25.41 7.98
N GLN A 12 -13.92 25.73 9.25
CA GLN A 12 -12.94 24.98 10.05
C GLN A 12 -13.33 23.52 10.24
N LEU A 13 -14.58 23.22 10.60
CA LEU A 13 -15.05 21.84 10.76
C LEU A 13 -14.97 21.05 9.45
N SER A 14 -15.39 21.63 8.34
CA SER A 14 -15.31 20.98 7.03
C SER A 14 -13.87 20.63 6.66
N LYS A 15 -12.92 21.53 6.94
CA LYS A 15 -11.49 21.29 6.73
C LYS A 15 -10.96 20.17 7.62
N TYR A 16 -11.30 20.16 8.91
CA TYR A 16 -10.90 19.10 9.84
C TYR A 16 -11.47 17.72 9.45
N VAL A 17 -12.72 17.65 8.99
CA VAL A 17 -13.34 16.39 8.53
C VAL A 17 -12.64 15.89 7.27
N VAL A 18 -12.41 16.76 6.29
CA VAL A 18 -11.73 16.39 5.04
C VAL A 18 -10.27 15.98 5.27
N GLU A 19 -9.56 16.60 6.22
CA GLU A 19 -8.20 16.20 6.59
C GLU A 19 -8.18 14.83 7.29
N ARG A 20 -9.10 14.58 8.22
CA ARG A 20 -9.23 13.27 8.89
C ARG A 20 -9.55 12.14 7.92
N ASP A 21 -10.41 12.38 6.95
CA ASP A 21 -10.74 11.39 5.92
C ASP A 21 -9.53 11.05 5.05
N LYS A 22 -8.67 12.03 4.75
CA LYS A 22 -7.44 11.79 3.99
C LYS A 22 -6.42 10.95 4.75
N ASP A 23 -6.20 11.26 6.03
CA ASP A 23 -5.27 10.49 6.87
C ASP A 23 -5.77 9.05 7.07
N PHE A 24 -7.08 8.88 7.27
CA PHE A 24 -7.69 7.56 7.35
C PHE A 24 -7.51 6.76 6.05
N LEU A 25 -7.79 7.38 4.90
CA LEU A 25 -7.59 6.73 3.60
C LEU A 25 -6.13 6.37 3.35
N LYS A 26 -5.21 7.24 3.78
CA LYS A 26 -3.76 7.02 3.70
C LYS A 26 -3.33 5.78 4.49
N GLU A 27 -3.78 5.66 5.73
CA GLU A 27 -3.50 4.51 6.60
C GLU A 27 -4.13 3.22 6.05
N ALA A 28 -5.39 3.27 5.66
CA ALA A 28 -6.11 2.12 5.11
C ALA A 28 -5.45 1.60 3.82
N LEU A 29 -5.07 2.50 2.92
CA LEU A 29 -4.37 2.15 1.68
C LEU A 29 -2.98 1.57 1.95
N THR A 30 -2.24 2.16 2.91
CA THR A 30 -0.94 1.64 3.33
C THR A 30 -1.05 0.21 3.86
N LEU A 31 -2.04 -0.06 4.71
CA LEU A 31 -2.31 -1.40 5.24
C LEU A 31 -2.66 -2.39 4.12
N LEU A 32 -3.53 -1.98 3.20
CA LEU A 32 -3.97 -2.83 2.10
C LEU A 32 -2.80 -3.19 1.16
N ILE A 33 -1.98 -2.22 0.79
CA ILE A 33 -0.83 -2.46 -0.10
C ILE A 33 0.20 -3.36 0.59
N ASN A 34 0.50 -3.12 1.88
CA ASN A 34 1.42 -3.97 2.63
C ASN A 34 0.91 -5.42 2.73
N ALA A 35 -0.39 -5.61 3.00
CA ALA A 35 -1.01 -6.93 3.05
C ALA A 35 -0.97 -7.64 1.68
N LEU A 36 -1.18 -6.89 0.60
CA LEU A 36 -1.13 -7.44 -0.76
C LEU A 36 0.29 -7.85 -1.15
N MET A 37 1.31 -7.05 -0.81
CA MET A 37 2.71 -7.43 -0.99
C MET A 37 3.07 -8.69 -0.17
N ASP A 38 2.58 -8.77 1.06
CA ASP A 38 2.77 -9.96 1.91
C ASP A 38 2.12 -11.21 1.29
N ALA A 39 0.95 -11.07 0.66
CA ALA A 39 0.27 -12.17 -0.03
C ALA A 39 1.02 -12.60 -1.32
N GLU A 40 1.52 -11.66 -2.11
CA GLU A 40 2.38 -11.97 -3.27
C GLU A 40 3.61 -12.77 -2.84
N VAL A 41 4.25 -12.35 -1.75
CA VAL A 41 5.42 -13.06 -1.21
C VAL A 41 5.07 -14.45 -0.70
N THR A 42 3.93 -14.63 -0.04
CA THR A 42 3.44 -15.96 0.35
C THR A 42 3.26 -16.86 -0.89
N SER A 43 2.72 -16.32 -1.98
CA SER A 43 2.58 -17.06 -3.24
C SER A 43 3.92 -17.45 -3.87
N ILE A 44 4.97 -16.63 -3.73
CA ILE A 44 6.31 -16.92 -4.24
C ILE A 44 7.02 -17.97 -3.40
N ILE A 45 6.94 -17.86 -2.06
CA ILE A 45 7.58 -18.80 -1.14
C ILE A 45 6.84 -20.14 -1.12
N GLY A 46 5.52 -20.12 -1.37
CA GLY A 46 4.64 -21.28 -1.33
C GLY A 46 4.23 -21.69 0.09
N THR A 47 4.48 -20.84 1.09
CA THR A 47 4.18 -21.11 2.50
C THR A 47 3.75 -19.84 3.23
N GLU A 48 2.85 -19.98 4.19
CA GLU A 48 2.42 -18.85 5.02
C GLU A 48 3.49 -18.39 6.02
N LYS A 49 3.25 -17.21 6.60
CA LYS A 49 4.14 -16.63 7.61
C LYS A 49 4.19 -17.55 8.83
N TYR A 50 5.41 -17.93 9.23
CA TYR A 50 5.70 -18.86 10.34
C TYR A 50 5.29 -20.32 10.13
N GLU A 51 4.82 -20.69 8.94
CA GLU A 51 4.53 -22.07 8.62
C GLU A 51 5.83 -22.88 8.46
N ARG A 52 5.86 -24.07 9.07
CA ARG A 52 7.01 -24.99 8.96
C ARG A 52 6.76 -25.98 7.84
N ASN A 53 7.24 -25.65 6.65
CA ASN A 53 7.27 -26.57 5.51
C ASN A 53 8.72 -26.92 5.13
N GLY A 54 8.95 -28.18 4.78
CA GLY A 54 10.23 -28.69 4.28
C GLY A 54 10.53 -28.30 2.83
N ASN A 55 9.50 -27.96 2.04
CA ASN A 55 9.62 -27.61 0.62
C ASN A 55 9.65 -26.09 0.37
N ARG A 56 9.94 -25.28 1.39
CA ARG A 56 9.94 -23.81 1.21
C ARG A 56 11.10 -23.39 0.30
N ASN A 57 10.80 -22.56 -0.70
CA ASN A 57 11.80 -22.13 -1.68
C ASN A 57 12.68 -20.97 -1.18
N ASN A 58 12.16 -20.14 -0.26
CA ASN A 58 12.86 -18.94 0.24
C ASN A 58 12.41 -18.56 1.65
N TYR A 59 13.06 -17.57 2.25
CA TYR A 59 12.76 -17.02 3.58
C TYR A 59 12.55 -15.51 3.52
N ARG A 60 11.59 -15.02 4.31
CA ARG A 60 11.38 -13.59 4.56
C ARG A 60 12.50 -13.06 5.45
N ASN A 61 13.15 -11.98 5.04
CA ASN A 61 14.30 -11.36 5.68
C ASN A 61 13.99 -9.91 6.10
N GLY A 62 12.90 -9.72 6.84
CA GLY A 62 12.45 -8.41 7.31
C GLY A 62 11.79 -7.55 6.21
N TYR A 63 11.73 -6.25 6.46
CA TYR A 63 11.04 -5.28 5.61
C TYR A 63 11.95 -4.07 5.33
N GLY A 64 11.97 -3.61 4.09
CA GLY A 64 12.54 -2.33 3.68
C GLY A 64 11.47 -1.25 3.64
N GLN A 65 11.79 -0.05 4.14
CA GLN A 65 10.88 1.10 4.06
C GLN A 65 11.05 1.81 2.72
N ARG A 66 9.93 2.21 2.12
CA ARG A 66 9.91 3.05 0.91
C ARG A 66 8.72 3.99 0.92
N GLU A 67 8.98 5.25 0.61
CA GLU A 67 7.94 6.25 0.40
C GLU A 67 7.34 6.14 -1.01
N TRP A 68 6.01 6.23 -1.10
CA TRP A 68 5.26 6.17 -2.35
C TRP A 68 4.23 7.29 -2.44
N ASP A 69 4.47 8.24 -3.34
CA ASP A 69 3.63 9.40 -3.60
C ASP A 69 2.37 8.98 -4.36
N THR A 70 1.24 8.98 -3.66
CA THR A 70 -0.09 8.76 -4.23
C THR A 70 -0.90 10.05 -4.23
N ARG A 71 -2.04 10.05 -4.92
CA ARG A 71 -2.96 11.20 -4.91
C ARG A 71 -3.50 11.56 -3.52
N VAL A 72 -3.54 10.58 -2.62
CA VAL A 72 -3.99 10.75 -1.23
C VAL A 72 -2.86 11.24 -0.32
N GLY A 73 -1.61 11.22 -0.83
CA GLY A 73 -0.40 11.66 -0.13
C GLY A 73 0.73 10.62 -0.22
N ALA A 74 1.86 10.92 0.41
CA ALA A 74 3.01 10.03 0.44
C ALA A 74 2.81 8.89 1.45
N LEU A 75 2.67 7.65 0.96
CA LEU A 75 2.48 6.44 1.75
C LEU A 75 3.83 5.86 2.18
N GLN A 76 3.92 5.39 3.42
CA GLN A 76 5.11 4.70 3.94
C GLN A 76 4.90 3.20 3.81
N LEU A 77 5.48 2.59 2.77
CA LEU A 77 5.32 1.18 2.46
C LEU A 77 6.43 0.33 3.07
N SER A 78 6.06 -0.84 3.59
CA SER A 78 6.97 -1.85 4.13
C SER A 78 7.12 -2.98 3.11
N ILE A 79 8.12 -2.87 2.24
CA ILE A 79 8.39 -3.87 1.19
C ILE A 79 9.07 -5.09 1.82
N PRO A 80 8.50 -6.29 1.72
CA PRO A 80 9.15 -7.48 2.26
C PRO A 80 10.44 -7.80 1.51
N ASN A 81 11.49 -8.14 2.26
CA ASN A 81 12.75 -8.60 1.68
C ASN A 81 12.80 -10.13 1.69
N LEU A 82 13.32 -10.73 0.63
CA LEU A 82 13.60 -12.17 0.57
C LEU A 82 15.10 -12.43 0.70
N ARG A 83 15.47 -13.61 1.19
CA ARG A 83 16.87 -13.96 1.48
C ARG A 83 17.68 -14.28 0.22
N HIS A 84 17.07 -15.01 -0.72
CA HIS A 84 17.77 -15.50 -1.92
C HIS A 84 17.39 -14.79 -3.22
N GLU A 85 16.32 -14.01 -3.22
CA GLU A 85 15.84 -13.31 -4.42
C GLU A 85 15.46 -11.87 -4.06
N SER A 86 15.53 -10.95 -5.03
CA SER A 86 14.99 -9.61 -4.83
C SER A 86 13.51 -9.62 -5.21
N TYR A 87 12.64 -9.49 -4.22
CA TYR A 87 11.21 -9.28 -4.45
C TYR A 87 10.96 -7.83 -4.85
N PHE A 88 10.17 -7.64 -5.89
CA PHE A 88 9.64 -6.33 -6.26
C PHE A 88 8.17 -6.50 -6.62
N SER A 89 7.30 -5.77 -5.93
CA SER A 89 5.88 -5.86 -6.22
C SER A 89 5.60 -5.32 -7.63
N SER A 90 4.71 -5.99 -8.34
CA SER A 90 4.24 -5.57 -9.67
C SER A 90 3.53 -4.21 -9.65
N LEU A 91 3.04 -3.81 -8.49
CA LEU A 91 2.40 -2.51 -8.24
C LEU A 91 3.38 -1.34 -8.27
N LEU A 92 4.65 -1.58 -7.94
CA LEU A 92 5.65 -0.54 -7.79
C LEU A 92 6.53 -0.51 -9.05
N GLU A 93 6.69 0.67 -9.65
CA GLU A 93 7.70 0.83 -10.69
C GLU A 93 9.10 0.92 -10.06
N PRO A 94 10.11 0.25 -10.65
CA PRO A 94 11.49 0.40 -10.21
C PRO A 94 11.93 1.86 -10.21
N ARG A 95 12.44 2.34 -9.06
CA ARG A 95 13.03 3.67 -8.84
C ARG A 95 12.11 4.88 -9.01
N LYS A 96 10.79 4.72 -9.15
CA LYS A 96 9.85 5.87 -9.15
C LYS A 96 9.11 6.01 -7.84
N MET A 97 9.02 7.25 -7.36
CA MET A 97 8.28 7.57 -6.14
C MET A 97 6.80 7.83 -6.42
N SER A 98 6.39 8.15 -7.65
CA SER A 98 5.01 8.49 -7.98
C SER A 98 4.14 7.30 -8.37
N GLU A 99 2.85 7.41 -8.05
CA GLU A 99 1.78 6.52 -8.49
C GLU A 99 1.67 6.52 -10.03
N LYS A 100 2.25 5.48 -10.65
CA LYS A 100 1.80 4.97 -11.94
C LYS A 100 1.24 3.58 -11.70
N LEU A 101 -0.07 3.45 -11.89
CA LEU A 101 -0.80 2.20 -11.73
C LEU A 101 -0.41 1.26 -12.89
N CYS A 102 0.63 0.45 -12.68
CA CYS A 102 1.13 -0.46 -13.70
C CYS A 102 0.46 -1.85 -13.55
N LYS A 103 -0.39 -2.19 -14.52
CA LYS A 103 -0.72 -3.55 -15.02
C LYS A 103 -1.33 -4.63 -14.10
N MET A 104 -1.73 -4.40 -12.85
CA MET A 104 -2.40 -5.49 -12.09
C MET A 104 -3.86 -5.72 -12.51
N LEU A 105 -4.65 -4.67 -12.78
CA LEU A 105 -6.09 -4.80 -13.08
C LEU A 105 -6.42 -5.54 -14.40
N SER A 106 -5.43 -5.90 -15.23
CA SER A 106 -5.68 -6.59 -16.50
C SER A 106 -5.32 -8.08 -16.51
N LYS A 107 -4.69 -8.65 -15.46
CA LYS A 107 -4.20 -10.04 -15.50
C LYS A 107 -5.05 -11.06 -14.74
N ARG A 108 -6.01 -10.62 -13.93
CA ARG A 108 -6.87 -11.57 -13.16
C ARG A 108 -8.20 -11.90 -13.83
N LEU A 109 -8.58 -11.21 -14.90
CA LEU A 109 -9.75 -11.55 -15.72
C LEU A 109 -9.46 -12.56 -16.85
N THR A 110 -8.20 -12.93 -17.08
CA THR A 110 -7.79 -13.85 -18.16
C THR A 110 -7.42 -15.26 -17.67
N PHE A 111 -7.71 -15.60 -16.40
CA PHE A 111 -7.48 -16.94 -15.82
C PHE A 111 -8.80 -17.62 -15.40
N MET A 112 -9.88 -17.35 -16.15
CA MET A 112 -11.20 -17.97 -15.99
C MET A 112 -11.89 -18.22 -17.35
N GLU A 113 -11.11 -18.53 -18.39
CA GLU A 113 -11.57 -19.20 -19.61
C GLU A 113 -10.67 -20.41 -19.90
#